data_AF-A0A4R6TAD4-F1
#
_entry.id   AF-A0A4R6TAD4-F1
#
_cell.length_a   1.000
_cell.length_b   1.000
_cell.length_c   1.000
_cell.angle_alpha   90.00
_cell.angle_beta   90.00
_cell.angle_gamma   90.00
#
_symmetry.space_group_name_H-M   'P 1'
#
loop_
_entity.id
_entity.type
_entity.pdbx_description
1 polymer ?
#
loop_
_entity_poly.entity_id
_entity_poly.type
_entity_poly.pdbx_seq_one_letter_code
_entity_poly.pdbx_strand_id
1 'polypeptide(L)'
;MKNNRLITIVVALLSLVGIVLFLMTMGVDSEDKVAMSDAVSPLVTYSLVLLMLTAAVTVLASVFSLFKNPAALKKALLGILAMGVLLVISYMFSSDGQVIGANNELVAEAGSSVSKNTSTGIWLSIILIVIAGGFFVWDLLKGLVKS
;
A
#
# COMPACT_ATOMS: atom_id res chain seq x y z
N MET A 1 16.92 -24.16 16.61
CA MET A 1 18.22 -23.73 16.02
C MET A 1 18.49 -24.24 14.59
N LYS A 2 17.70 -25.17 14.01
CA LYS A 2 17.94 -25.73 12.66
C LYS A 2 17.46 -24.83 11.51
N ASN A 3 16.47 -23.96 11.74
CA ASN A 3 15.82 -23.13 10.69
C ASN A 3 16.66 -21.94 10.22
N ASN A 4 17.55 -21.41 11.06
CA ASN A 4 18.33 -20.20 10.73
C ASN A 4 19.35 -20.46 9.61
N ARG A 5 19.96 -21.65 9.58
CA ARG A 5 20.98 -21.99 8.58
C ARG A 5 20.41 -22.08 7.15
N LEU A 6 19.18 -22.59 7.00
CA LEU A 6 18.53 -22.68 5.69
C LEU A 6 18.27 -21.28 5.12
N ILE A 7 17.75 -20.36 5.94
CA ILE A 7 17.48 -18.97 5.53
C ILE A 7 18.79 -18.28 5.15
N THR A 8 19.86 -18.44 5.94
CA THR A 8 21.17 -17.87 5.61
C THR A 8 21.71 -18.40 4.28
N ILE A 9 21.56 -19.69 3.99
CA ILE A 9 22.00 -20.28 2.71
C ILE A 9 21.21 -19.70 1.53
N VAL A 10 19.88 -19.59 1.67
CA VAL A 10 19.02 -19.00 0.63
C VAL A 10 19.39 -17.54 0.36
N VAL A 11 19.57 -16.74 1.43
CA VAL A 11 19.98 -15.34 1.30
C VAL A 11 21.37 -15.22 0.67
N ALA A 12 22.31 -16.10 1.03
CA ALA A 12 23.65 -16.12 0.43
C ALA A 12 23.60 -16.42 -1.07
N LEU A 13 22.75 -17.37 -1.51
CA LEU A 13 22.58 -17.67 -2.93
C LEU A 13 21.95 -16.51 -3.70
N LEU A 14 20.90 -15.88 -3.15
CA LEU A 14 20.30 -14.69 -3.77
C LEU A 14 21.32 -13.56 -3.88
N SER A 15 22.06 -13.28 -2.81
CA SER A 15 23.12 -12.26 -2.84
C SER A 15 24.21 -12.59 -3.86
N LEU A 16 24.59 -13.87 -4.00
CA LEU A 16 25.59 -14.29 -4.97
C LEU A 16 25.12 -14.03 -6.41
N VAL A 17 23.86 -14.37 -6.73
CA VAL A 17 23.27 -14.10 -8.05
C VAL A 17 23.25 -12.59 -8.34
N GLY A 18 22.85 -11.77 -7.37
CA GLY A 18 22.88 -10.31 -7.51
C GLY A 18 24.29 -9.77 -7.76
N ILE A 19 25.30 -10.27 -7.04
CA ILE A 19 26.71 -9.87 -7.23
C ILE A 19 27.19 -10.26 -8.64
N VAL A 20 26.88 -11.48 -9.11
CA VAL A 20 27.29 -11.93 -10.45
C VAL A 20 26.67 -11.05 -11.54
N LEU A 21 25.36 -10.76 -11.44
CA LEU A 21 24.68 -9.87 -12.39
C LEU A 21 25.27 -8.46 -12.36
N PHE A 22 25.63 -7.95 -11.17
CA PHE A 22 26.25 -6.64 -11.03
C PHE A 22 27.64 -6.58 -11.66
N LEU A 23 28.49 -7.58 -11.42
CA LEU A 23 29.81 -7.66 -12.06
C LEU A 23 29.69 -7.77 -13.58
N MET A 24 28.67 -8.47 -14.09
CA MET A 24 28.39 -8.56 -15.52
C MET A 24 28.03 -7.19 -16.12
N THR A 25 27.30 -6.35 -15.40
CA THR A 25 27.01 -4.97 -15.84
C THR A 25 28.22 -4.05 -15.84
N MET A 26 29.13 -4.22 -14.87
CA MET A 26 30.34 -3.40 -14.76
C MET A 26 31.38 -3.71 -15.84
N GLY A 27 31.35 -4.91 -16.41
CA GLY A 27 32.29 -5.35 -17.44
C GLY A 27 31.98 -4.86 -18.86
N VAL A 28 30.87 -4.12 -19.05
CA VAL A 28 30.44 -3.62 -20.36
C VAL A 28 30.86 -2.16 -20.52
N ASP A 29 31.31 -1.81 -21.73
CA ASP A 29 31.69 -0.45 -22.08
C ASP A 29 30.49 0.49 -22.00
N SER A 30 30.67 1.62 -21.30
CA SER A 30 29.61 2.60 -21.05
C SER A 30 29.17 3.38 -22.28
N GLU A 31 29.98 3.37 -23.35
CA GLU A 31 29.66 4.08 -24.59
C GLU A 31 28.73 3.27 -25.51
N ASP A 32 28.68 1.94 -25.36
CA ASP A 32 27.76 1.07 -26.10
C ASP A 32 26.42 0.91 -25.35
N LYS A 33 25.48 1.79 -25.70
CA LYS A 33 24.14 1.84 -25.09
C LYS A 33 23.35 0.54 -25.28
N VAL A 34 23.59 -0.23 -26.34
CA VAL A 34 22.87 -1.48 -26.62
C VAL A 34 23.41 -2.57 -25.71
N ALA A 35 24.73 -2.75 -25.67
CA ALA A 35 25.37 -3.73 -24.79
C ALA A 35 25.12 -3.43 -23.30
N MET A 36 25.12 -2.15 -22.91
CA MET A 36 24.76 -1.74 -21.55
C MET A 36 23.32 -2.10 -21.19
N SER A 37 22.36 -1.80 -22.08
CA SER A 37 20.94 -2.10 -21.83
C SER A 37 20.71 -3.60 -21.64
N ASP A 38 21.36 -4.43 -22.47
CA ASP A 38 21.24 -5.88 -22.40
C ASP A 38 21.87 -6.48 -21.14
N ALA A 39 22.98 -5.90 -20.66
CA ALA A 39 23.61 -6.33 -19.41
C ALA A 39 22.83 -5.89 -18.17
N VAL A 40 22.24 -4.69 -18.19
CA VAL A 40 21.52 -4.10 -17.04
C VAL A 40 20.11 -4.68 -16.89
N SER A 41 19.45 -5.03 -18.00
CA SER A 41 18.07 -5.56 -17.99
C SER A 41 17.87 -6.80 -17.08
N PRO A 42 18.75 -7.82 -17.10
CA PRO A 42 18.72 -8.93 -16.14
C PRO A 42 18.83 -8.49 -14.67
N LEU A 43 19.66 -7.48 -14.36
CA LEU A 43 19.83 -6.96 -13.01
C LEU A 43 18.58 -6.23 -12.51
N VAL A 44 17.95 -5.42 -13.37
CA VAL A 44 16.70 -4.73 -13.06
C VAL A 44 15.58 -5.74 -12.84
N THR A 45 15.44 -6.71 -13.73
CA THR A 45 14.42 -7.76 -13.62
C THR A 45 14.59 -8.58 -12.35
N TYR A 46 15.83 -8.98 -12.04
CA TYR A 46 16.16 -9.68 -10.80
C TYR A 46 15.76 -8.87 -9.55
N SER A 47 16.06 -7.57 -9.54
CA SER A 47 15.71 -6.67 -8.44
C SER A 47 14.20 -6.52 -8.26
N LEU A 48 13.44 -6.39 -9.36
CA LEU A 48 11.98 -6.32 -9.32
C LEU A 48 11.35 -7.63 -8.82
N VAL A 49 11.89 -8.78 -9.23
CA VAL A 49 11.44 -10.09 -8.75
C VAL A 49 11.71 -10.24 -7.26
N LEU A 50 12.90 -9.84 -6.78
CA LEU A 50 13.21 -9.81 -5.34
C LEU A 50 12.28 -8.88 -4.57
N LEU A 51 11.99 -7.69 -5.10
CA LEU A 51 11.05 -6.75 -4.50
C LEU A 51 9.65 -7.37 -4.38
N MET A 52 9.15 -7.99 -5.44
CA MET A 52 7.84 -8.66 -5.41
C MET A 52 7.83 -9.84 -4.42
N LEU A 53 8.88 -10.65 -4.39
CA LEU A 53 8.99 -11.76 -3.45
C LEU A 53 9.00 -11.28 -2.00
N THR A 54 9.82 -10.28 -1.69
CA THR A 54 9.90 -9.72 -0.34
C THR A 54 8.58 -9.08 0.07
N ALA A 55 7.97 -8.27 -0.80
CA ALA A 55 6.64 -7.70 -0.56
C ALA A 55 5.57 -8.78 -0.33
N ALA A 56 5.56 -9.85 -1.13
CA ALA A 56 4.63 -10.95 -0.95
C ALA A 56 4.83 -11.65 0.40
N VAL A 57 6.08 -11.97 0.75
CA VAL A 57 6.41 -12.63 2.03
C VAL A 57 6.07 -11.74 3.21
N THR A 58 6.32 -10.43 3.15
CA THR A 58 6.00 -9.51 4.24
C THR A 58 4.50 -9.36 4.43
N VAL A 59 3.73 -9.26 3.34
CA VAL A 59 2.25 -9.24 3.40
C VAL A 59 1.72 -10.53 4.01
N LEU A 60 2.17 -11.69 3.52
CA LEU A 60 1.75 -12.98 4.05
C LEU A 60 2.13 -13.14 5.52
N ALA A 61 3.37 -12.80 5.89
CA ALA A 61 3.84 -12.85 7.27
C ALA A 61 3.03 -11.92 8.19
N SER A 62 2.69 -10.72 7.72
CA SER A 62 1.84 -9.76 8.44
C SER A 62 0.45 -10.35 8.70
N VAL A 63 -0.19 -10.93 7.67
CA VAL A 63 -1.51 -11.56 7.79
C VAL A 63 -1.46 -12.78 8.72
N PHE A 64 -0.48 -13.68 8.56
CA PHE A 64 -0.31 -14.83 9.46
C PHE A 64 -0.01 -14.42 10.90
N SER A 65 0.75 -13.33 11.10
CA SER A 65 1.03 -12.74 12.41
C SER A 65 -0.26 -12.28 13.11
N LEU A 66 -1.19 -11.66 12.38
CA LEU A 66 -2.49 -11.28 12.94
C LEU A 66 -3.26 -12.50 13.45
N PHE A 67 -3.32 -13.60 12.68
CA PHE A 67 -4.02 -14.82 13.13
C PHE A 67 -3.40 -15.46 14.38
N LYS A 68 -2.07 -15.37 14.54
CA LYS A 68 -1.37 -15.88 15.73
C LYS A 68 -1.50 -14.97 16.94
N ASN A 69 -1.84 -13.69 16.74
CA ASN A 69 -1.99 -12.72 17.81
C ASN A 69 -3.46 -12.26 17.92
N PRO A 70 -4.26 -12.91 18.77
CA PRO A 70 -5.69 -12.61 18.87
C PRO A 70 -5.98 -11.18 19.33
N ALA A 71 -5.07 -10.55 20.09
CA ALA A 71 -5.21 -9.15 20.50
C ALA A 71 -5.03 -8.19 19.31
N ALA A 72 -4.02 -8.42 18.47
CA ALA A 72 -3.81 -7.65 17.25
C ALA A 72 -4.94 -7.87 16.23
N LEU A 73 -5.40 -9.11 16.07
CA LEU A 73 -6.51 -9.45 15.18
C LEU A 73 -7.79 -8.72 15.57
N LYS A 74 -8.15 -8.69 16.87
CA LYS A 74 -9.32 -7.96 17.35
C LYS A 74 -9.22 -6.47 17.04
N LYS A 75 -8.06 -5.84 17.23
CA LYS A 75 -7.87 -4.42 16.89
C LYS A 75 -8.00 -4.17 15.39
N ALA A 76 -7.41 -5.02 14.56
CA ALA A 76 -7.53 -4.93 13.10
C ALA A 76 -8.98 -5.11 12.65
N LEU A 77 -9.69 -6.12 13.18
CA LEU A 77 -11.11 -6.36 12.92
C LEU A 77 -11.99 -5.19 13.37
N LEU A 78 -11.74 -4.60 14.55
CA LEU A 78 -12.46 -3.41 15.00
C LEU A 78 -12.22 -2.22 14.07
N GLY A 79 -10.99 -2.04 13.57
CA GLY A 79 -10.67 -1.03 12.56
C GLY A 79 -11.43 -1.26 11.25
N ILE A 80 -11.44 -2.49 10.73
CA ILE A 80 -12.20 -2.86 9.52
C ILE A 80 -13.70 -2.69 9.73
N LEU A 81 -14.22 -3.08 10.90
CA LEU A 81 -15.63 -2.95 11.24
C LEU A 81 -16.03 -1.47 11.33
N ALA A 82 -15.23 -0.62 11.99
CA ALA A 82 -15.45 0.81 12.03
C ALA A 82 -15.43 1.42 10.60
N MET A 83 -14.49 0.98 9.76
CA MET A 83 -14.46 1.35 8.34
C MET A 83 -15.74 0.94 7.60
N GLY A 84 -16.20 -0.29 7.81
CA GLY A 84 -17.43 -0.81 7.21
C GLY A 84 -18.67 -0.02 7.65
N VAL A 85 -18.77 0.30 8.93
CA VAL A 85 -19.87 1.14 9.47
C VAL A 85 -19.84 2.53 8.83
N LEU A 86 -18.66 3.15 8.75
CA LEU A 86 -18.52 4.45 8.08
C LEU A 86 -18.91 4.38 6.61
N LEU A 87 -18.51 3.32 5.89
CA LEU A 87 -18.86 3.11 4.50
C LEU A 87 -20.39 2.98 4.32
N VAL A 88 -21.07 2.23 5.19
CA VAL A 88 -22.54 2.12 5.16
C VAL A 88 -23.20 3.47 5.40
N ILE A 89 -22.71 4.24 6.38
CA ILE A 89 -23.21 5.60 6.64
C ILE A 89 -23.00 6.46 5.39
N SER A 90 -21.79 6.51 4.85
CA SER A 90 -21.49 7.26 3.64
C SER A 90 -22.36 6.86 2.45
N TYR A 91 -22.66 5.56 2.31
CA TYR A 91 -23.53 5.05 1.26
C TYR A 91 -24.99 5.52 1.45
N MET A 92 -25.49 5.58 2.68
CA MET A 92 -26.83 6.12 2.96
C MET A 92 -26.94 7.62 2.66
N PHE A 93 -25.87 8.39 2.89
CA PHE A 93 -25.81 9.82 2.56
C PHE A 93 -25.48 10.08 1.08
N SER A 94 -25.01 9.08 0.35
CA SER A 94 -24.65 9.20 -1.05
C SER A 94 -25.87 9.38 -1.95
N SER A 95 -25.73 10.24 -2.96
CA SER A 95 -26.76 10.52 -3.96
C SER A 95 -26.41 9.87 -5.29
N ASP A 96 -27.44 9.50 -6.05
CA ASP A 96 -27.34 9.05 -7.45
C ASP A 96 -27.27 10.22 -8.45
N GLY A 97 -27.13 11.46 -7.95
CA GLY A 97 -27.03 12.66 -8.78
C GLY A 97 -25.78 12.67 -9.67
N GLN A 98 -25.71 13.63 -10.59
CA GLN A 98 -24.51 13.81 -11.40
C GLN A 98 -23.33 14.20 -10.50
N VAL A 99 -22.19 13.52 -10.66
CA VAL A 99 -20.96 13.87 -9.94
C VAL A 99 -20.07 14.68 -10.89
N ILE A 100 -19.81 15.93 -10.51
CA ILE A 100 -18.95 16.85 -11.26
C ILE A 100 -17.63 16.98 -10.50
N GLY A 101 -16.52 16.80 -11.20
CA GLY A 101 -15.18 16.93 -10.66
C GLY A 101 -14.79 18.39 -10.43
N ALA A 102 -13.69 18.61 -9.71
CA ALA A 102 -13.18 19.96 -9.41
C ALA A 102 -12.87 20.81 -10.68
N ASN A 103 -12.63 20.15 -11.81
CA ASN A 103 -12.35 20.78 -13.10
C ASN A 103 -13.62 21.06 -13.95
N ASN A 104 -14.82 20.97 -13.37
CA ASN A 104 -16.11 20.98 -14.10
C ASN A 104 -16.30 19.82 -15.10
N GLU A 105 -15.47 18.77 -15.02
CA GLU A 105 -15.64 17.56 -15.82
C GLU A 105 -16.71 16.64 -15.21
N LEU A 106 -17.47 16.00 -16.08
CA LEU A 106 -18.45 14.98 -15.71
C LEU A 106 -17.71 13.72 -15.28
N VAL A 107 -17.70 13.43 -13.97
CA VAL A 107 -17.03 12.24 -13.41
C VAL A 107 -17.97 11.05 -13.38
N ALA A 108 -19.27 11.28 -13.17
CA ALA A 108 -20.28 10.25 -13.29
C ALA A 108 -21.65 10.84 -13.69
N GLU A 109 -22.32 10.17 -14.63
CA GLU A 109 -23.68 10.50 -15.04
C GLU A 109 -24.70 10.16 -13.94
N ALA A 110 -25.76 10.96 -13.85
CA ALA A 110 -26.84 10.75 -12.91
C ALA A 110 -27.54 9.40 -13.15
N GLY A 111 -27.85 8.68 -12.07
CA GLY A 111 -28.48 7.35 -12.12
C GLY A 111 -27.54 6.19 -12.45
N SER A 112 -26.24 6.44 -12.65
CA SER A 112 -25.25 5.37 -12.83
C SER A 112 -24.79 4.79 -11.48
N SER A 113 -24.51 3.47 -11.44
CA SER A 113 -23.89 2.84 -10.27
C SER A 113 -22.52 3.43 -9.92
N VAL A 114 -21.84 4.02 -10.92
CA VAL A 114 -20.57 4.73 -10.75
C VAL A 114 -20.77 6.03 -9.99
N SER A 115 -21.88 6.76 -10.23
CA SER A 115 -22.23 7.98 -9.50
C SER A 115 -22.40 7.71 -8.00
N LYS A 116 -23.22 6.72 -7.63
CA LYS A 116 -23.46 6.36 -6.22
C LYS A 116 -22.16 6.00 -5.50
N ASN A 117 -21.32 5.18 -6.13
CA ASN A 117 -20.06 4.73 -5.53
C ASN A 117 -19.06 5.89 -5.37
N THR A 118 -19.02 6.80 -6.35
CA THR A 118 -18.18 7.99 -6.29
C THR A 118 -18.67 8.94 -5.20
N SER A 119 -19.98 9.20 -5.12
CA SER A 119 -20.59 10.00 -4.06
C SER A 119 -20.35 9.40 -2.67
N THR A 120 -20.42 8.07 -2.54
CA THR A 120 -20.08 7.33 -1.31
C THR A 120 -18.62 7.56 -0.90
N GLY A 121 -17.68 7.46 -1.85
CA GLY A 121 -16.26 7.71 -1.59
C GLY A 121 -15.98 9.15 -1.14
N ILE A 122 -16.68 10.12 -1.73
CA ILE A 122 -16.60 11.54 -1.32
C ILE A 122 -17.11 11.70 0.12
N TRP A 123 -18.31 11.20 0.43
CA TRP A 123 -18.87 11.26 1.77
C TRP A 123 -17.99 10.56 2.81
N LEU A 124 -17.42 9.40 2.47
CA LEU A 124 -16.49 8.69 3.34
C LEU A 124 -15.26 9.54 3.63
N SER A 125 -14.69 10.18 2.61
CA SER A 125 -13.53 11.06 2.75
C SER A 125 -13.84 12.27 3.62
N ILE A 126 -14.98 12.93 3.41
CA ILE A 126 -15.42 14.08 4.22
C ILE A 126 -15.59 13.67 5.69
N ILE A 127 -16.28 12.56 5.95
CA ILE A 127 -16.50 12.06 7.32
C ILE A 127 -15.16 11.75 8.00
N LEU A 128 -14.23 11.13 7.28
CA LEU A 128 -12.90 10.84 7.81
C LEU A 128 -12.10 12.11 8.12
N ILE A 129 -12.13 13.12 7.25
CA ILE A 129 -11.46 14.40 7.48
C ILE A 129 -12.04 15.10 8.70
N VAL A 130 -13.37 15.10 8.86
CA VAL A 130 -14.03 15.73 10.02
C VAL A 130 -13.65 15.02 11.32
N ILE A 131 -13.69 13.69 11.34
CA ILE A 131 -13.34 12.91 12.54
C ILE A 131 -11.85 13.07 12.86
N ALA A 132 -10.97 12.84 11.88
CA ALA A 132 -9.53 12.91 12.07
C ALA A 132 -9.08 14.34 12.43
N GLY A 133 -9.59 15.34 11.72
CA GLY A 133 -9.34 16.76 11.99
C GLY A 133 -9.82 17.17 13.38
N GLY A 134 -11.00 16.72 13.80
CA GLY A 134 -11.52 16.97 15.15
C GLY A 134 -10.63 16.38 16.25
N PHE A 135 -10.23 15.11 16.10
CA PHE A 135 -9.30 14.46 17.04
C PHE A 135 -7.93 15.15 17.06
N PHE A 136 -7.42 15.55 15.89
CA PHE A 136 -6.15 16.24 15.77
C PHE A 136 -6.17 17.60 16.48
N VAL A 137 -7.18 18.43 16.26
CA VAL A 137 -7.32 19.74 16.94
C VAL A 137 -7.45 19.56 18.46
N TRP A 138 -8.24 18.57 18.89
CA TRP A 138 -8.39 18.27 20.32
C TRP A 138 -7.08 17.83 20.98
N ASP A 139 -6.30 16.98 20.31
CA ASP A 139 -5.01 16.51 20.80
C ASP A 139 -3.99 17.66 20.86
N LEU A 140 -3.97 18.53 19.84
CA LEU A 140 -3.15 19.75 19.83
C LEU A 140 -3.47 20.69 21.00
N LEU A 141 -4.75 20.98 21.26
CA LEU A 141 -5.17 21.85 22.36
C LEU A 141 -4.79 21.26 23.72
N LYS A 142 -4.99 19.95 23.90
CA LYS A 142 -4.57 19.27 25.13
C LYS A 142 -3.05 19.26 25.29
N GLY A 143 -2.31 19.06 24.21
CA GLY A 143 -0.84 19.13 24.22
C GLY A 143 -0.33 20.51 24.62
N LEU A 144 -0.96 21.57 24.13
CA LEU A 144 -0.64 22.97 24.49
C LEU A 144 -0.96 23.31 25.95
N VAL A 145 -2.08 22.86 26.49
CA VAL A 145 -2.50 23.16 27.87
C VAL A 145 -1.72 22.34 28.91
N LYS A 146 -1.15 21.20 28.51
CA LYS A 146 -0.39 20.31 29.39
C LYS A 146 1.13 20.52 29.30
N SER A 147 1.59 21.46 28.46
CA SER A 147 2.98 21.93 28.38
C SER A 147 3.20 23.17 29.24
#